data_AF-A0A212RU88-F1
#
_entry.id   AF-A0A212RU88-F1
#
_cell.length_a   1.000
_cell.length_b   1.000
_cell.length_c   1.000
_cell.angle_alpha   90.00
_cell.angle_beta   90.00
_cell.angle_gamma   90.00
#
_symmetry.space_group_name_H-M   'P 1'
#
loop_
_entity.id
_entity.type
_entity.pdbx_description
1 polymer ?
#
loop_
_entity_poly.entity_id
_entity_poly.type
_entity_poly.pdbx_seq_one_letter_code
_entity_poly.pdbx_strand_id
1 'polypeptide(L)'
;MIYLSQTLFLWWLAAFVLGLAFGLVPSRSEGTGRAGRVALLAAAIGVVAVVLNIVPGRAGLWLETAVLASVAYTLGCWCGAALGAPFAVPAESPAAAPLAPVFDIPPRAEAADRETPAESPAAVNPLAAEAAAVIVARELQALMEPAQPAIGAPPPALARPEAGQEDDLRLIRGVDAGLSEMLHAMGVWRFEQIAAWRQEHLDWIANQLRQPPVSLKFWPPQARVLAAGALTDYARAVLEGKASDDGGDTQALAEWVARLPALAPSGAADEFYAGVRPPGFVEPPFGAQDDLTRISGVDGAIALRLNGLGVWTWRQIAHWSAENARWIGAWLARPGAPEREDWIGAARALVAAARAGETKL
;
A
#
# COMPACT_ATOMS: atom_id res chain seq x y z
N MET A 1 -23.25 0.65 43.93
CA MET A 1 -23.86 -0.47 43.17
C MET A 1 -25.26 -0.18 42.59
N ILE A 2 -26.40 -0.30 43.31
CA ILE A 2 -27.76 -0.20 42.69
C ILE A 2 -28.07 1.18 42.06
N TYR A 3 -27.57 2.26 42.66
CA TYR A 3 -27.75 3.62 42.11
C TYR A 3 -26.98 3.84 40.78
N LEU A 4 -25.82 3.19 40.61
CA LEU A 4 -25.01 3.28 39.40
C LEU A 4 -25.59 2.45 38.25
N SER A 5 -26.25 1.33 38.54
CA SER A 5 -26.90 0.54 37.51
C SER A 5 -28.12 1.26 36.91
N GLN A 6 -28.86 2.04 37.71
CA GLN A 6 -29.99 2.83 37.22
C GLN A 6 -29.57 4.05 36.38
N THR A 7 -28.45 4.69 36.71
CA THR A 7 -28.00 5.92 36.05
C THR A 7 -27.13 5.67 34.82
N LEU A 8 -26.32 4.61 34.83
CA LEU A 8 -25.36 4.29 33.76
C LEU A 8 -25.78 3.07 32.92
N PHE A 9 -27.06 2.64 33.01
CA PHE A 9 -27.59 1.47 32.29
C PHE A 9 -27.24 1.43 30.80
N LEU A 10 -27.34 2.56 30.11
CA LEU A 10 -27.03 2.66 28.68
C LEU A 10 -25.55 2.38 28.38
N TRP A 11 -24.64 2.78 29.27
CA TRP A 11 -23.21 2.50 29.12
C TRP A 11 -22.89 1.03 29.40
N TRP A 12 -23.60 0.40 30.34
CA TRP A 12 -23.49 -1.05 30.58
C TRP A 12 -23.98 -1.86 29.39
N LEU A 13 -25.10 -1.44 28.78
CA LEU A 13 -25.63 -2.03 27.57
C LEU A 13 -24.64 -1.88 26.40
N ALA A 14 -24.03 -0.71 26.24
CA ALA A 14 -23.02 -0.48 25.20
C ALA A 14 -21.78 -1.39 25.36
N ALA A 15 -21.27 -1.54 26.59
CA ALA A 15 -20.15 -2.45 26.88
C ALA A 15 -20.51 -3.92 26.61
N PHE A 16 -21.73 -4.33 26.96
CA PHE A 16 -22.24 -5.69 26.67
C PHE A 16 -22.38 -5.94 25.16
N VAL A 17 -22.94 -5.00 24.40
CA VAL A 17 -23.09 -5.09 22.93
C VAL A 17 -21.73 -5.14 22.25
N LEU A 18 -20.77 -4.34 22.71
CA LEU A 18 -19.40 -4.36 22.20
C LEU A 18 -18.72 -5.72 22.46
N GLY A 19 -18.90 -6.29 23.66
CA GLY A 19 -18.43 -7.63 23.99
C GLY A 19 -19.07 -8.72 23.12
N LEU A 20 -20.38 -8.62 22.88
CA LEU A 20 -21.13 -9.55 22.03
C LEU A 20 -20.61 -9.52 20.58
N ALA A 21 -20.39 -8.33 20.02
CA ALA A 21 -19.83 -8.17 18.67
C ALA A 21 -18.43 -8.79 18.56
N PHE A 22 -17.58 -8.61 19.58
CA PHE A 22 -16.24 -9.21 19.62
C PHE A 22 -16.28 -10.74 19.78
N GLY A 23 -17.22 -11.26 20.56
CA GLY A 23 -17.41 -12.70 20.77
C GLY A 23 -17.96 -13.44 19.54
N LEU A 24 -18.60 -12.74 18.60
CA LEU A 24 -19.08 -13.30 17.34
C LEU A 24 -17.97 -13.49 16.28
N VAL A 25 -16.80 -12.87 16.47
CA VAL A 25 -15.65 -13.05 15.58
C VAL A 25 -14.93 -14.35 15.96
N PRO A 26 -14.95 -15.41 15.12
CA PRO A 26 -14.30 -16.67 15.45
C PRO A 26 -12.77 -16.48 15.51
N SER A 27 -12.21 -16.36 16.72
CA SER A 27 -10.77 -16.24 16.88
C SER A 27 -10.09 -17.60 16.66
N ARG A 28 -9.43 -17.78 15.51
CA ARG A 28 -8.44 -18.84 15.30
C ARG A 28 -7.12 -18.48 16.00
N SER A 29 -7.16 -18.30 17.32
CA SER A 29 -5.93 -18.08 18.10
C SER A 29 -5.69 -19.24 19.05
N GLU A 30 -4.84 -20.17 18.60
CA GLU A 30 -4.14 -21.08 19.50
C GLU A 30 -3.08 -20.27 20.25
N GLY A 31 -3.47 -19.51 21.28
CA GLY A 31 -2.51 -18.65 21.98
C GLY A 31 -3.03 -17.78 23.13
N THR A 32 -4.30 -17.85 23.52
CA THR A 32 -4.90 -16.99 24.56
C THR A 32 -4.69 -17.48 26.00
N GLY A 33 -3.66 -18.30 26.26
CA GLY A 33 -3.44 -18.88 27.59
C GLY A 33 -2.92 -17.89 28.65
N ARG A 34 -1.90 -17.08 28.33
CA ARG A 34 -1.24 -16.21 29.33
C ARG A 34 -1.91 -14.84 29.46
N ALA A 35 -2.21 -14.18 28.35
CA ALA A 35 -2.84 -12.85 28.37
C ALA A 35 -4.25 -12.88 28.98
N GLY A 36 -5.06 -13.91 28.68
CA GLY A 36 -6.38 -14.09 29.27
C GLY A 36 -6.34 -14.34 30.79
N ARG A 37 -5.36 -15.12 31.28
CA ARG A 37 -5.15 -15.36 32.71
C ARG A 37 -4.73 -14.10 33.47
N VAL A 38 -3.88 -13.27 32.87
CA VAL A 38 -3.46 -11.99 33.46
C VAL A 38 -4.63 -11.01 33.54
N ALA A 39 -5.45 -10.92 32.49
CA ALA A 39 -6.66 -10.08 32.50
C ALA A 39 -7.69 -10.52 33.56
N LEU A 40 -7.91 -11.83 33.69
CA LEU A 40 -8.79 -12.40 34.74
C LEU A 40 -8.27 -12.10 36.16
N LEU A 41 -6.96 -12.23 36.37
CA LEU A 41 -6.34 -11.96 37.66
C LEU A 41 -6.43 -10.48 38.03
N ALA A 42 -6.20 -9.58 37.07
CA ALA A 42 -6.37 -8.14 37.27
C ALA A 42 -7.83 -7.75 37.59
N ALA A 43 -8.81 -8.36 36.91
CA ALA A 43 -10.23 -8.16 37.19
C ALA A 43 -10.61 -8.66 38.59
N ALA A 44 -10.13 -9.84 39.00
CA ALA A 44 -10.37 -10.38 40.34
C ALA A 44 -9.80 -9.49 41.45
N ILE A 45 -8.59 -8.94 41.25
CA ILE A 45 -7.98 -7.97 42.17
C ILE A 45 -8.83 -6.69 42.26
N GLY A 46 -9.32 -6.19 41.12
CA GLY A 46 -10.22 -5.03 41.08
C GLY A 46 -11.52 -5.27 41.87
N VAL A 47 -12.13 -6.45 41.74
CA VAL A 47 -13.33 -6.83 42.49
C VAL A 47 -13.06 -6.90 44.00
N VAL A 48 -11.93 -7.49 44.42
CA VAL A 48 -11.55 -7.56 45.83
C VAL A 48 -11.33 -6.15 46.42
N ALA A 49 -10.68 -5.25 45.66
CA ALA A 49 -10.46 -3.87 46.09
C ALA A 49 -11.77 -3.07 46.25
N VAL A 50 -12.77 -3.34 45.40
CA VAL A 50 -14.14 -2.80 45.54
C VAL A 50 -14.81 -3.33 46.80
N VAL A 51 -14.83 -4.66 46.99
CA VAL A 51 -15.54 -5.32 48.11
C VAL A 51 -14.98 -4.91 49.46
N LEU A 52 -13.65 -4.73 49.55
CA LEU A 52 -12.97 -4.31 50.77
C LEU A 52 -12.99 -2.78 50.99
N ASN A 53 -13.60 -2.00 50.09
CA ASN A 53 -13.71 -0.54 50.15
C ASN A 53 -12.35 0.15 50.40
N ILE A 54 -11.32 -0.33 49.72
CA ILE A 54 -9.92 0.09 49.95
C ILE A 54 -9.69 1.53 49.49
N VAL A 55 -10.50 2.03 48.55
CA VAL A 55 -10.35 3.35 47.93
C VAL A 55 -11.59 4.21 48.19
N PRO A 56 -11.61 5.05 49.24
CA PRO A 56 -12.74 5.91 49.52
C PRO A 56 -12.83 7.09 48.54
N GLY A 57 -14.04 7.61 48.36
CA GLY A 57 -14.31 8.83 47.59
C GLY A 57 -14.44 8.62 46.08
N ARG A 58 -14.13 9.67 45.29
CA ARG A 58 -14.32 9.68 43.83
C ARG A 58 -13.57 8.55 43.11
N ALA A 59 -12.38 8.19 43.59
CA ALA A 59 -11.58 7.12 42.99
C ALA A 59 -12.24 5.73 43.15
N GLY A 60 -12.94 5.48 44.26
CA GLY A 60 -13.73 4.27 44.46
C GLY A 60 -14.89 4.14 43.48
N LEU A 61 -15.56 5.27 43.16
CA LEU A 61 -16.63 5.31 42.16
C LEU A 61 -16.11 4.97 40.75
N TRP A 62 -14.94 5.48 40.38
CA TRP A 62 -14.31 5.13 39.09
C TRP A 62 -13.90 3.65 39.04
N LEU A 63 -13.38 3.11 40.14
CA LEU A 63 -13.03 1.69 40.28
C LEU A 63 -14.27 0.79 40.17
N GLU A 64 -15.36 1.12 40.88
CA GLU A 64 -16.65 0.42 40.75
C GLU A 64 -17.18 0.45 39.32
N THR A 65 -17.05 1.59 38.63
CA THR A 65 -17.52 1.77 37.25
C THR A 65 -16.69 0.91 36.28
N ALA A 66 -15.38 0.87 36.45
CA ALA A 66 -14.48 0.06 35.63
C ALA A 66 -14.72 -1.45 35.80
N VAL A 67 -14.98 -1.90 37.05
CA VAL A 67 -15.29 -3.30 37.35
C VAL A 67 -16.63 -3.70 36.71
N LEU A 68 -17.67 -2.87 36.82
CA LEU A 68 -18.97 -3.15 36.20
C LEU A 68 -18.89 -3.19 34.67
N ALA A 69 -18.14 -2.29 34.04
CA ALA A 69 -17.92 -2.30 32.59
C ALA A 69 -17.22 -3.59 32.14
N SER A 70 -16.21 -4.02 32.90
CA SER A 70 -15.43 -5.23 32.61
C SER A 70 -16.28 -6.50 32.73
N VAL A 71 -17.14 -6.58 33.75
CA VAL A 71 -18.08 -7.71 33.93
C VAL A 71 -19.13 -7.72 32.80
N ALA A 72 -19.70 -6.57 32.43
CA ALA A 72 -20.66 -6.49 31.33
C ALA A 72 -20.03 -6.89 29.98
N TYR A 73 -18.81 -6.44 29.70
CA TYR A 73 -18.08 -6.78 28.48
C TYR A 73 -17.74 -8.28 28.40
N THR A 74 -17.25 -8.87 29.49
CA THR A 74 -16.90 -10.30 29.53
C THR A 74 -18.12 -11.21 29.38
N LEU A 75 -19.25 -10.85 29.99
CA LEU A 75 -20.53 -11.53 29.77
C LEU A 75 -21.00 -11.40 28.32
N GLY A 76 -20.84 -10.22 27.70
CA GLY A 76 -21.10 -10.01 26.28
C GLY A 76 -20.27 -10.94 25.39
N CYS A 77 -18.96 -11.06 25.64
CA CYS A 77 -18.07 -11.96 24.90
C CYS A 77 -18.48 -13.42 25.04
N TRP A 78 -18.84 -13.88 26.25
CA TRP A 78 -19.32 -15.25 26.49
C TRP A 78 -20.64 -15.53 25.77
N CYS A 79 -21.60 -14.61 25.81
CA CYS A 79 -22.85 -14.74 25.06
C CYS A 79 -22.61 -14.75 23.55
N GLY A 80 -21.74 -13.88 23.02
CA GLY A 80 -21.37 -13.87 21.61
C GLY A 80 -20.74 -15.19 21.15
N ALA A 81 -19.81 -15.74 21.93
CA ALA A 81 -19.19 -17.03 21.64
C ALA A 81 -20.19 -18.20 21.68
N ALA A 82 -21.10 -18.21 22.66
CA ALA A 82 -22.14 -19.23 22.78
C ALA A 82 -23.14 -19.18 21.60
N LEU A 83 -23.46 -17.98 21.09
CA LEU A 83 -24.31 -17.79 19.91
C LEU A 83 -23.60 -18.11 18.59
N GLY A 84 -22.28 -18.01 18.53
CA GLY A 84 -21.46 -18.40 17.38
C GLY A 84 -21.17 -19.91 17.28
N ALA A 85 -21.26 -20.64 18.40
CA ALA A 85 -20.99 -22.08 18.48
C ALA A 85 -21.78 -22.98 17.50
N PRO A 86 -23.09 -22.78 17.23
CA PRO A 86 -23.84 -23.61 16.28
C PRO A 86 -23.50 -23.36 14.80
N PHE A 87 -22.71 -22.32 14.48
CA PHE A 87 -22.29 -21.98 13.11
C PHE A 87 -20.81 -22.28 12.84
N ALA A 88 -20.11 -22.87 13.81
CA ALA A 88 -18.73 -23.33 13.63
C ALA A 88 -18.73 -24.59 12.75
N VAL A 89 -18.29 -24.45 11.50
CA VAL A 89 -18.04 -25.58 10.60
C VAL A 89 -16.99 -26.50 11.24
N PRO A 90 -17.27 -27.80 11.47
CA PRO A 90 -16.28 -28.72 12.00
C PRO A 90 -15.09 -28.81 11.05
N ALA A 91 -13.88 -28.56 11.57
CA ALA A 91 -12.65 -28.78 10.83
C ALA A 91 -12.42 -30.30 10.71
N GLU A 92 -12.73 -30.84 9.53
CA GLU A 92 -12.38 -32.21 9.17
C GLU A 92 -10.85 -32.32 9.03
N SER A 93 -10.26 -33.26 9.78
CA SER A 93 -8.82 -33.52 9.84
C SER A 93 -8.39 -34.37 8.64
N PRO A 94 -7.35 -34.01 7.86
CA PRO A 94 -6.97 -34.79 6.69
C PRO A 94 -6.15 -36.02 7.11
N ALA A 95 -6.80 -37.18 7.17
CA ALA A 95 -6.14 -38.47 7.12
C ALA A 95 -5.85 -38.87 5.66
N ALA A 96 -4.73 -39.56 5.46
CA ALA A 96 -4.05 -39.73 4.19
C ALA A 96 -4.59 -40.82 3.23
N ALA A 97 -4.59 -40.48 1.93
CA ALA A 97 -4.35 -41.28 0.69
C ALA A 97 -5.42 -42.31 0.19
N PRO A 98 -5.44 -42.75 -1.11
CA PRO A 98 -4.66 -42.36 -2.32
C PRO A 98 -5.46 -42.09 -3.65
N LEU A 99 -4.77 -41.48 -4.63
CA LEU A 99 -4.92 -41.39 -6.12
C LEU A 99 -6.21 -41.85 -6.88
N ALA A 100 -6.89 -40.87 -7.53
CA ALA A 100 -7.55 -40.79 -8.88
C ALA A 100 -8.47 -41.94 -9.42
N PRO A 101 -9.57 -41.68 -10.20
CA PRO A 101 -9.59 -40.76 -11.36
C PRO A 101 -10.93 -40.02 -11.73
N VAL A 102 -10.78 -39.08 -12.68
CA VAL A 102 -11.73 -38.63 -13.74
C VAL A 102 -12.91 -37.70 -13.40
N PHE A 103 -12.93 -36.63 -14.23
CA PHE A 103 -13.95 -35.66 -14.61
C PHE A 103 -15.43 -35.99 -14.35
N ASP A 104 -16.18 -34.95 -13.92
CA ASP A 104 -17.36 -34.45 -14.66
C ASP A 104 -17.63 -32.98 -14.26
N ILE A 105 -17.53 -32.08 -15.25
CA ILE A 105 -18.01 -30.69 -15.15
C ILE A 105 -19.39 -30.67 -15.82
N PRO A 106 -20.50 -30.41 -15.09
CA PRO A 106 -21.77 -30.13 -15.75
C PRO A 106 -21.78 -28.73 -16.38
N PRO A 107 -22.60 -28.52 -17.43
CA PRO A 107 -22.37 -27.49 -18.44
C PRO A 107 -22.76 -26.08 -18.02
N ARG A 108 -22.05 -25.15 -18.64
CA ARG A 108 -22.34 -23.73 -18.85
C ARG A 108 -23.81 -23.48 -19.19
N ALA A 109 -24.46 -22.60 -18.44
CA ALA A 109 -25.65 -21.89 -18.90
C ALA A 109 -25.24 -20.57 -19.56
N GLU A 110 -25.63 -20.44 -20.82
CA GLU A 110 -25.63 -19.26 -21.70
C GLU A 110 -26.31 -18.05 -21.02
N ALA A 111 -25.63 -16.91 -20.95
CA ALA A 111 -25.58 -15.84 -21.94
C ALA A 111 -26.88 -15.04 -22.07
N ALA A 112 -26.82 -13.74 -21.72
CA ALA A 112 -27.51 -12.68 -22.44
C ALA A 112 -26.95 -11.31 -22.02
N ASP A 113 -26.23 -10.69 -22.95
CA ASP A 113 -26.26 -9.28 -23.35
C ASP A 113 -26.36 -8.19 -22.26
N ARG A 114 -25.31 -7.37 -22.18
CA ARG A 114 -25.37 -5.98 -22.69
C ARG A 114 -23.99 -5.51 -23.17
N GLU A 115 -23.98 -4.99 -24.39
CA GLU A 115 -22.91 -4.19 -24.99
C GLU A 115 -22.64 -2.91 -24.17
N THR A 116 -21.37 -2.51 -24.18
CA THR A 116 -20.75 -1.28 -23.66
C THR A 116 -21.38 0.02 -24.15
N PRO A 117 -21.19 1.15 -23.44
CA PRO A 117 -20.12 2.07 -23.85
C PRO A 117 -19.17 2.53 -22.73
N ALA A 118 -17.92 2.77 -23.12
CA ALA A 118 -16.97 3.60 -22.37
C ALA A 118 -17.38 5.09 -22.42
N GLU A 119 -17.40 5.76 -21.26
CA GLU A 119 -17.19 7.21 -21.04
C GLU A 119 -17.15 7.48 -19.51
N SER A 120 -16.00 7.75 -18.88
CA SER A 120 -15.41 9.07 -18.50
C SER A 120 -15.97 9.70 -17.20
N PRO A 121 -15.22 10.51 -16.42
CA PRO A 121 -13.89 10.34 -15.83
C PRO A 121 -13.93 10.41 -14.27
N ALA A 122 -12.83 9.96 -13.64
CA ALA A 122 -12.32 10.33 -12.31
C ALA A 122 -13.26 11.10 -11.34
N ALA A 123 -14.08 10.38 -10.59
CA ALA A 123 -14.44 10.83 -9.25
C ALA A 123 -13.22 10.53 -8.35
N VAL A 124 -12.41 11.55 -8.10
CA VAL A 124 -11.34 11.50 -7.09
C VAL A 124 -11.96 11.00 -5.79
N ASN A 125 -11.58 9.81 -5.36
CA ASN A 125 -11.97 9.29 -4.05
C ASN A 125 -11.39 10.25 -3.00
N PRO A 126 -12.22 10.92 -2.19
CA PRO A 126 -11.73 11.89 -1.21
C PRO A 126 -10.76 11.26 -0.21
N LEU A 127 -10.91 9.95 0.07
CA LEU A 127 -9.98 9.20 0.91
C LEU A 127 -8.58 9.07 0.29
N ALA A 128 -8.49 8.92 -1.03
CA ALA A 128 -7.21 8.80 -1.73
C ALA A 128 -6.49 10.15 -1.88
N ALA A 129 -7.26 11.23 -2.10
CA ALA A 129 -6.72 12.59 -2.12
C ALA A 129 -6.19 13.01 -0.73
N GLU A 130 -6.92 12.68 0.35
CA GLU A 130 -6.48 12.94 1.73
C GLU A 130 -5.23 12.09 2.08
N ALA A 131 -5.21 10.80 1.72
CA ALA A 131 -4.04 9.96 1.94
C ALA A 131 -2.81 10.45 1.14
N ALA A 132 -2.99 10.88 -0.11
CA ALA A 132 -1.93 11.44 -0.95
C ALA A 132 -1.36 12.73 -0.35
N ALA A 133 -2.22 13.65 0.07
CA ALA A 133 -1.80 14.90 0.69
C ALA A 133 -1.04 14.65 2.01
N VAL A 134 -1.49 13.69 2.83
CA VAL A 134 -0.82 13.33 4.09
C VAL A 134 0.54 12.68 3.84
N ILE A 135 0.67 11.78 2.86
CA ILE A 135 1.95 11.16 2.51
C ILE A 135 2.91 12.21 1.95
N VAL A 136 2.48 13.01 0.98
CA VAL A 136 3.31 14.06 0.36
C VAL A 136 3.71 15.12 1.39
N ALA A 137 2.79 15.54 2.27
CA ALA A 137 3.10 16.50 3.35
C ALA A 137 4.06 15.90 4.38
N ARG A 138 3.87 14.64 4.80
CA ARG A 138 4.79 13.94 5.70
C ARG A 138 6.16 13.74 5.06
N GLU A 139 6.21 13.46 3.76
CA GLU A 139 7.47 13.29 3.03
C GLU A 139 8.19 14.61 2.84
N LEU A 140 7.50 15.69 2.47
CA LEU A 140 8.06 17.04 2.46
C LEU A 140 8.58 17.43 3.85
N GLN A 141 7.83 17.10 4.91
CA GLN A 141 8.27 17.29 6.28
C GLN A 141 9.49 16.41 6.63
N ALA A 142 9.57 15.17 6.16
CA ALA A 142 10.71 14.28 6.35
C ALA A 142 11.94 14.73 5.56
N LEU A 143 11.76 15.39 4.40
CA LEU A 143 12.82 16.10 3.70
C LEU A 143 13.29 17.30 4.55
N MET A 144 12.39 17.98 5.27
CA MET A 144 12.71 19.12 6.13
C MET A 144 13.27 18.73 7.51
N GLU A 145 13.21 17.45 7.90
CA GLU A 145 13.68 16.99 9.21
C GLU A 145 15.22 16.92 9.23
N PRO A 146 15.89 17.58 10.19
CA PRO A 146 17.34 17.65 10.19
C PRO A 146 17.95 16.31 10.63
N ALA A 147 18.47 15.53 9.67
CA ALA A 147 19.52 14.56 9.95
C ALA A 147 20.80 15.34 10.33
N GLN A 148 21.59 14.80 11.27
CA GLN A 148 22.84 15.42 11.76
C GLN A 148 23.71 15.93 10.59
N PRO A 149 24.31 17.12 10.70
CA PRO A 149 24.86 17.81 9.53
C PRO A 149 26.10 17.08 9.03
N ALA A 150 25.97 16.42 7.89
CA ALA A 150 27.06 16.25 6.95
C ALA A 150 26.79 17.21 5.79
N ILE A 151 27.51 18.33 5.76
CA ILE A 151 27.56 19.16 4.56
C ILE A 151 28.09 18.27 3.43
N GLY A 152 27.27 18.05 2.40
CA GLY A 152 27.74 17.56 1.10
C GLY A 152 28.06 16.07 0.96
N ALA A 153 27.22 15.18 1.50
CA ALA A 153 27.26 13.79 1.03
C ALA A 153 26.76 13.75 -0.43
N PRO A 154 27.56 13.26 -1.40
CA PRO A 154 27.07 13.04 -2.75
C PRO A 154 25.94 12.00 -2.71
N PRO A 155 24.94 12.12 -3.61
CA PRO A 155 23.93 11.09 -3.73
C PRO A 155 24.58 9.72 -3.91
N PRO A 156 23.97 8.63 -3.38
CA PRO A 156 24.51 7.29 -3.55
C PRO A 156 24.71 6.98 -5.03
N ALA A 157 25.97 6.86 -5.43
CA ALA A 157 26.35 6.47 -6.77
C ALA A 157 26.08 4.97 -6.93
N LEU A 158 25.20 4.63 -7.87
CA LEU A 158 25.04 3.24 -8.30
C LEU A 158 26.08 2.92 -9.37
N ALA A 159 26.32 1.64 -9.62
CA ALA A 159 27.06 1.26 -10.82
C ALA A 159 26.27 1.72 -12.06
N ARG A 160 26.97 2.20 -13.10
CA ARG A 160 26.31 2.56 -14.37
C ARG A 160 25.53 1.34 -14.86
N PRO A 161 24.22 1.49 -15.14
CA PRO A 161 23.43 0.38 -15.66
C PRO A 161 23.90 0.00 -17.07
N GLU A 162 23.55 -1.19 -17.54
CA GLU A 162 23.91 -1.59 -18.91
C GLU A 162 23.24 -0.66 -19.93
N ALA A 163 23.84 -0.52 -21.12
CA ALA A 163 23.32 0.37 -22.16
C ALA A 163 21.85 0.04 -22.48
N GLY A 164 20.97 1.03 -22.36
CA GLY A 164 19.52 0.88 -22.56
C GLY A 164 18.71 0.58 -21.30
N GLN A 165 19.34 0.48 -20.13
CA GLN A 165 18.68 0.39 -18.82
C GLN A 165 18.65 1.73 -18.07
N GLU A 166 19.09 2.81 -18.72
CA GLU A 166 19.02 4.18 -18.19
C GLU A 166 17.59 4.71 -18.32
N ASP A 167 17.11 5.34 -17.27
CA ASP A 167 15.82 5.99 -17.27
C ASP A 167 15.92 7.36 -17.96
N ASP A 168 14.85 7.77 -18.65
CA ASP A 168 14.79 9.08 -19.28
C ASP A 168 14.47 10.15 -18.23
N LEU A 169 15.51 10.73 -17.60
CA LEU A 169 15.35 11.73 -16.54
C LEU A 169 14.59 12.99 -16.97
N ARG A 170 14.49 13.24 -18.28
CA ARG A 170 13.69 14.36 -18.84
C ARG A 170 12.19 14.21 -18.58
N LEU A 171 11.73 13.03 -18.13
CA LEU A 171 10.37 12.82 -17.68
C LEU A 171 10.05 13.49 -16.32
N ILE A 172 11.07 14.01 -15.62
CA ILE A 172 10.91 14.81 -14.40
C ILE A 172 10.81 16.29 -14.78
N ARG A 173 9.80 16.97 -14.26
CA ARG A 173 9.56 18.38 -14.57
C ARG A 173 10.73 19.28 -14.11
N GLY A 174 11.28 20.03 -15.06
CA GLY A 174 12.44 20.91 -14.87
C GLY A 174 13.79 20.21 -14.92
N VAL A 175 13.84 18.95 -15.39
CA VAL A 175 15.05 18.31 -15.89
C VAL A 175 15.06 18.46 -17.41
N ASP A 176 15.84 19.41 -17.92
CA ASP A 176 16.05 19.55 -19.36
C ASP A 176 17.12 18.55 -19.87
N ALA A 177 17.37 18.56 -21.18
CA ALA A 177 18.36 17.68 -21.79
C ALA A 177 19.78 17.89 -21.23
N GLY A 178 20.19 19.14 -20.96
CA GLY A 178 21.51 19.45 -20.43
C GLY A 178 21.66 19.02 -18.97
N LEU A 179 20.63 19.23 -18.15
CA LEU A 179 20.57 18.74 -16.78
C LEU A 179 20.60 17.21 -16.73
N SER A 180 19.86 16.54 -17.62
CA SER A 180 19.88 15.07 -17.73
C SER A 180 21.29 14.54 -18.03
N GLU A 181 21.97 15.12 -19.03
CA GLU A 181 23.35 14.74 -19.37
C GLU A 181 24.32 14.96 -18.21
N MET A 182 24.17 16.07 -17.49
CA MET A 182 24.98 16.37 -16.31
C MET A 182 24.71 15.38 -15.17
N LEU A 183 23.45 15.02 -14.91
CA LEU A 183 23.07 14.01 -13.92
C LEU A 183 23.68 12.65 -14.27
N HIS A 184 23.61 12.24 -15.55
CA HIS A 184 24.25 11.03 -16.03
C HIS A 184 25.78 11.06 -15.88
N ALA A 185 26.41 12.22 -16.08
CA ALA A 185 27.84 12.42 -15.85
C ALA A 185 28.22 12.30 -14.36
N MET A 186 27.30 12.66 -13.45
CA MET A 186 27.46 12.52 -12.00
C MET A 186 27.08 11.14 -11.45
N GLY A 187 26.63 10.23 -12.32
CA GLY A 187 26.28 8.87 -11.93
C GLY A 187 24.84 8.67 -11.45
N VAL A 188 23.95 9.55 -11.89
CA VAL A 188 22.50 9.44 -11.69
C VAL A 188 21.89 9.03 -13.03
N TRP A 189 21.44 7.78 -13.12
CA TRP A 189 20.87 7.21 -14.35
C TRP A 189 19.47 6.67 -14.18
N ARG A 190 18.98 6.56 -12.94
CA ARG A 190 17.70 5.91 -12.63
C ARG A 190 16.79 6.76 -11.77
N PHE A 191 15.49 6.63 -11.95
CA PHE A 191 14.49 7.31 -11.14
C PHE A 191 14.57 6.91 -9.66
N GLU A 192 14.93 5.66 -9.35
CA GLU A 192 15.08 5.20 -7.96
C GLU A 192 16.14 6.01 -7.20
N GLN A 193 17.20 6.45 -7.87
CA GLN A 193 18.24 7.26 -7.22
C GLN A 193 17.67 8.61 -6.78
N ILE A 194 16.95 9.28 -7.68
CA ILE A 194 16.32 10.59 -7.40
C ILE A 194 15.18 10.44 -6.38
N ALA A 195 14.43 9.35 -6.45
CA ALA A 195 13.36 9.01 -5.50
C ALA A 195 13.87 8.89 -4.05
N ALA A 196 15.11 8.44 -3.88
CA ALA A 196 15.79 8.29 -2.59
C ALA A 196 16.50 9.56 -2.10
N TRP A 197 16.46 10.66 -2.87
CA TRP A 197 17.12 11.90 -2.46
C TRP A 197 16.46 12.51 -1.22
N ARG A 198 17.33 13.08 -0.37
CA ARG A 198 16.99 13.81 0.84
C ARG A 198 17.40 15.27 0.66
N GLN A 199 17.03 16.14 1.58
CA GLN A 199 17.38 17.57 1.49
C GLN A 199 18.88 17.80 1.33
N GLU A 200 19.73 17.05 2.03
CA GLU A 200 21.19 17.13 1.87
C GLU A 200 21.66 16.84 0.43
N HIS A 201 21.02 15.89 -0.26
CA HIS A 201 21.33 15.54 -1.64
C HIS A 201 20.86 16.64 -2.59
N LEU A 202 19.68 17.23 -2.31
CA LEU A 202 19.15 18.36 -3.07
C LEU A 202 20.04 19.60 -2.90
N ASP A 203 20.51 19.88 -1.70
CA ASP A 203 21.43 20.99 -1.41
C ASP A 203 22.78 20.76 -2.08
N TRP A 204 23.30 19.53 -2.05
CA TRP A 204 24.53 19.18 -2.77
C TRP A 204 24.37 19.38 -4.28
N ILE A 205 23.29 18.89 -4.89
CA ILE A 205 22.98 19.09 -6.31
C ILE A 205 22.81 20.58 -6.63
N ALA A 206 22.09 21.32 -5.80
CA ALA A 206 21.90 22.76 -5.98
C ALA A 206 23.24 23.52 -6.01
N ASN A 207 24.22 23.08 -5.21
CA ASN A 207 25.58 23.66 -5.22
C ASN A 207 26.41 23.26 -6.45
N GLN A 208 26.12 22.12 -7.11
CA GLN A 208 26.74 21.77 -8.39
C GLN A 208 26.15 22.56 -9.56
N LEU A 209 24.91 23.03 -9.41
CA LEU A 209 24.18 23.77 -10.43
C LEU A 209 24.51 25.26 -10.40
N ARG A 210 24.88 25.83 -11.55
CA ARG A 210 25.03 27.30 -11.67
C ARG A 210 23.71 28.02 -11.42
N GLN A 211 22.61 27.43 -11.89
CA GLN A 211 21.25 27.91 -11.72
C GLN A 211 20.34 26.71 -11.42
N PRO A 212 20.07 26.40 -10.15
CA PRO A 212 19.19 25.30 -9.81
C PRO A 212 17.74 25.63 -10.22
N PRO A 213 17.00 24.68 -10.83
CA PRO A 213 15.61 24.91 -11.17
C PRO A 213 14.76 24.99 -9.90
N VAL A 214 13.72 25.81 -9.93
CA VAL A 214 12.74 25.94 -8.83
C VAL A 214 12.08 24.59 -8.51
N SER A 215 12.01 23.70 -9.52
CA SER A 215 11.43 22.36 -9.38
C SER A 215 12.32 21.36 -8.66
N LEU A 216 13.59 21.67 -8.36
CA LEU A 216 14.56 20.70 -7.80
C LEU A 216 14.04 19.95 -6.56
N LYS A 217 13.42 20.68 -5.62
CA LYS A 217 12.82 20.09 -4.40
C LYS A 217 11.62 19.17 -4.66
N PHE A 218 11.04 19.25 -5.84
CA PHE A 218 9.91 18.44 -6.28
C PHE A 218 10.33 17.27 -7.18
N TRP A 219 11.61 17.07 -7.47
CA TRP A 219 12.07 15.94 -8.25
C TRP A 219 11.86 14.59 -7.54
N PRO A 220 12.18 14.42 -6.24
CA PRO A 220 12.03 13.13 -5.57
C PRO A 220 10.60 12.54 -5.61
N PRO A 221 9.51 13.28 -5.32
CA PRO A 221 8.16 12.71 -5.38
C PRO A 221 7.75 12.32 -6.81
N GLN A 222 8.18 13.06 -7.84
CA GLN A 222 7.93 12.67 -9.23
C GLN A 222 8.69 11.38 -9.59
N ALA A 223 9.97 11.31 -9.21
CA ALA A 223 10.81 10.16 -9.46
C ALA A 223 10.28 8.89 -8.78
N ARG A 224 9.64 8.99 -7.61
CA ARG A 224 8.98 7.85 -6.94
C ARG A 224 7.86 7.26 -7.78
N VAL A 225 7.01 8.11 -8.37
CA VAL A 225 5.91 7.67 -9.25
C VAL A 225 6.47 6.99 -10.50
N LEU A 226 7.50 7.58 -11.10
CA LEU A 226 8.18 7.05 -12.29
C LEU A 226 8.91 5.73 -12.01
N ALA A 227 9.65 5.65 -10.91
CA ALA A 227 10.33 4.44 -10.45
C ALA A 227 9.35 3.31 -10.12
N ALA A 228 8.15 3.65 -9.65
CA ALA A 228 7.07 2.69 -9.45
C ALA A 228 6.40 2.25 -10.77
N GLY A 229 6.85 2.75 -11.91
CA GLY A 229 6.35 2.41 -13.23
C GLY A 229 5.06 3.15 -13.61
N ALA A 230 4.73 4.26 -12.95
CA ALA A 230 3.64 5.15 -13.36
C ALA A 230 4.18 6.41 -14.07
N LEU A 231 3.56 6.82 -15.19
CA LEU A 231 3.84 8.10 -15.83
C LEU A 231 3.03 9.17 -15.14
N THR A 232 3.69 10.27 -14.81
CA THR A 232 3.02 11.52 -14.43
C THR A 232 2.36 12.15 -15.65
N ASP A 233 1.42 13.07 -15.44
CA ASP A 233 0.81 13.82 -16.55
C ASP A 233 1.86 14.60 -17.36
N TYR A 234 2.88 15.15 -16.68
CA TYR A 234 4.01 15.80 -17.33
C TYR A 234 4.82 14.80 -18.18
N ALA A 235 5.20 13.65 -17.62
CA ALA A 235 5.96 12.64 -18.34
C ALA A 235 5.21 12.13 -19.58
N ARG A 236 3.87 11.98 -19.48
CA ARG A 236 3.03 11.66 -20.64
C ARG A 236 3.10 12.76 -21.70
N ALA A 237 2.95 14.02 -21.31
CA ALA A 237 3.06 15.16 -22.24
C ALA A 237 4.44 15.25 -22.90
N VAL A 238 5.53 14.92 -22.18
CA VAL A 238 6.90 14.89 -22.74
C VAL A 238 7.01 13.83 -23.84
N LEU A 239 6.51 12.61 -23.58
CA LEU A 239 6.51 11.52 -24.55
C LEU A 239 5.66 11.83 -25.79
N GLU A 240 4.59 12.61 -25.63
CA GLU A 240 3.74 13.09 -26.73
C GLU A 240 4.32 14.30 -27.47
N GLY A 241 5.43 14.88 -27.00
CA GLY A 241 6.01 16.11 -27.55
C GLY A 241 5.16 17.37 -27.29
N LYS A 242 4.23 17.31 -26.33
CA LYS A 242 3.31 18.40 -25.95
C LYS A 242 3.71 19.11 -24.66
N ALA A 243 4.72 18.62 -23.95
CA ALA A 243 5.17 19.23 -22.71
C ALA A 243 5.77 20.61 -22.97
N SER A 244 5.31 21.60 -22.21
CA SER A 244 5.93 22.90 -22.08
C SER A 244 6.48 23.06 -20.65
N ASP A 245 7.72 23.51 -20.54
CA ASP A 245 8.30 23.88 -19.24
C ASP A 245 7.99 25.34 -18.94
N ASP A 246 6.78 25.59 -18.43
CA ASP A 246 6.30 26.96 -18.20
C ASP A 246 6.96 27.64 -16.99
N GLY A 247 8.07 27.09 -16.45
CA GLY A 247 8.79 27.68 -15.32
C GLY A 247 7.87 28.00 -14.15
N GLY A 248 6.92 27.11 -13.87
CA GLY A 248 5.74 27.40 -13.07
C GLY A 248 6.06 27.95 -11.67
N ASP A 249 5.11 28.74 -11.15
CA ASP A 249 5.12 29.20 -9.77
C ASP A 249 5.30 28.01 -8.79
N THR A 250 6.10 28.22 -7.74
CA THR A 250 6.39 27.21 -6.71
C THR A 250 5.12 26.63 -6.10
N GLN A 251 4.10 27.47 -5.91
CA GLN A 251 2.82 27.03 -5.36
C GLN A 251 2.09 26.09 -6.34
N ALA A 252 2.02 26.44 -7.62
CA ALA A 252 1.39 25.60 -8.64
C ALA A 252 2.12 24.25 -8.77
N LEU A 253 3.45 24.22 -8.64
CA LEU A 253 4.19 22.96 -8.59
C LEU A 253 3.84 22.14 -7.35
N ALA A 254 3.75 22.76 -6.17
CA ALA A 254 3.38 22.05 -4.95
C ALA A 254 1.97 21.45 -5.03
N GLU A 255 1.00 22.21 -5.55
CA GLU A 255 -0.38 21.75 -5.78
C GLU A 255 -0.45 20.63 -6.82
N TRP A 256 0.39 20.68 -7.86
CA TRP A 256 0.49 19.59 -8.83
C TRP A 256 1.12 18.33 -8.22
N VAL A 257 2.22 18.47 -7.46
CA VAL A 257 2.86 17.35 -6.76
C VAL A 257 1.91 16.68 -5.77
N ALA A 258 1.08 17.46 -5.07
CA ALA A 258 0.07 16.94 -4.15
C ALA A 258 -1.00 16.06 -4.83
N ARG A 259 -1.15 16.15 -6.16
CA ARG A 259 -2.06 15.33 -6.95
C ARG A 259 -1.41 14.07 -7.53
N LEU A 260 -0.13 13.83 -7.25
CA LEU A 260 0.53 12.62 -7.73
C LEU A 260 -0.07 11.35 -7.10
N PRO A 261 -0.07 10.21 -7.84
CA PRO A 261 -0.60 8.95 -7.34
C PRO A 261 0.07 8.51 -6.03
N ALA A 262 -0.75 8.14 -5.04
CA ALA A 262 -0.26 7.68 -3.74
C ALA A 262 0.30 6.26 -3.84
N LEU A 263 1.56 6.10 -3.42
CA LEU A 263 2.18 4.80 -3.27
C LEU A 263 1.54 4.02 -2.12
N ALA A 264 1.34 2.73 -2.34
CA ALA A 264 0.91 1.81 -1.31
C ALA A 264 2.04 1.65 -0.27
N PRO A 265 1.76 1.76 1.03
CA PRO A 265 2.79 1.60 2.05
C PRO A 265 3.38 0.18 2.01
N SER A 266 4.69 0.08 2.26
CA SER A 266 5.31 -1.20 2.62
C SER A 266 4.89 -1.62 4.01
N GLY A 267 4.67 -2.92 4.20
CA GLY A 267 4.25 -3.53 5.46
C GLY A 267 5.28 -4.52 5.99
N ALA A 268 5.21 -4.84 7.29
CA ALA A 268 6.12 -5.80 7.92
C ALA A 268 6.09 -7.22 7.32
N ALA A 269 5.04 -7.56 6.55
CA ALA A 269 4.95 -8.82 5.81
C ALA A 269 5.86 -8.87 4.57
N ASP A 270 6.42 -7.74 4.14
CA ASP A 270 7.20 -7.64 2.90
C ASP A 270 8.55 -8.38 3.00
N GLU A 271 9.07 -8.56 4.22
CA GLU A 271 10.31 -9.29 4.51
C GLU A 271 10.14 -10.82 4.48
N PHE A 272 8.91 -11.33 4.43
CA PHE A 272 8.64 -12.77 4.52
C PHE A 272 8.94 -13.53 3.21
N TYR A 273 8.95 -12.81 2.08
CA TYR A 273 9.11 -13.42 0.76
C TYR A 273 10.48 -13.12 0.18
N ALA A 274 11.05 -14.10 -0.52
CA ALA A 274 12.36 -13.93 -1.18
C ALA A 274 12.27 -12.90 -2.31
N GLY A 275 13.15 -11.90 -2.28
CA GLY A 275 13.18 -10.80 -3.25
C GLY A 275 12.79 -9.47 -2.62
N VAL A 276 12.40 -8.52 -3.45
CA VAL A 276 11.98 -7.18 -3.03
C VAL A 276 10.55 -6.96 -3.47
N ARG A 277 9.68 -6.47 -2.60
CA ARG A 277 8.31 -6.15 -2.99
C ARG A 277 8.32 -5.04 -4.05
N PRO A 278 7.68 -5.23 -5.22
CA PRO A 278 7.55 -4.14 -6.16
C PRO A 278 6.69 -3.02 -5.56
N PRO A 279 7.02 -1.75 -5.86
CA PRO A 279 6.17 -0.63 -5.48
C PRO A 279 4.79 -0.77 -6.14
N GLY A 280 3.75 -0.44 -5.37
CA GLY A 280 2.37 -0.42 -5.83
C GLY A 280 1.70 0.91 -5.49
N PHE A 281 0.49 1.12 -5.99
CA PHE A 281 -0.32 2.30 -5.71
C PHE A 281 -1.61 1.92 -5.00
N VAL A 282 -2.11 2.80 -4.14
CA VAL A 282 -3.38 2.58 -3.42
C VAL A 282 -4.55 2.45 -4.39
N GLU A 283 -4.49 3.19 -5.49
CA GLU A 283 -5.50 3.21 -6.56
C GLU A 283 -4.80 3.19 -7.93
N PRO A 284 -5.53 2.90 -9.03
CA PRO A 284 -4.99 2.98 -10.38
C PRO A 284 -4.39 4.37 -10.65
N PRO A 285 -3.08 4.46 -11.01
CA PRO A 285 -2.43 5.74 -11.28
C PRO A 285 -3.15 6.50 -12.40
N PHE A 286 -3.72 7.66 -12.07
CA PHE A 286 -4.52 8.47 -13.01
C PHE A 286 -5.71 7.70 -13.63
N GLY A 287 -6.26 6.71 -12.93
CA GLY A 287 -7.34 5.86 -13.46
C GLY A 287 -6.89 4.86 -14.53
N ALA A 288 -5.59 4.77 -14.84
CA ALA A 288 -5.07 3.85 -15.84
C ALA A 288 -5.04 2.42 -15.29
N GLN A 289 -5.74 1.52 -15.96
CA GLN A 289 -5.76 0.10 -15.65
C GLN A 289 -5.65 -0.71 -16.95
N ASP A 290 -4.64 -1.56 -17.02
CA ASP A 290 -4.43 -2.45 -18.15
C ASP A 290 -5.02 -3.83 -17.88
N ASP A 291 -5.36 -4.56 -18.94
CA ASP A 291 -5.76 -5.96 -18.83
C ASP A 291 -4.52 -6.84 -18.60
N LEU A 292 -4.21 -7.11 -17.32
CA LEU A 292 -3.06 -7.94 -16.93
C LEU A 292 -3.19 -9.40 -17.40
N THR A 293 -4.39 -9.88 -17.74
CA THR A 293 -4.60 -11.25 -18.21
C THR A 293 -3.98 -11.52 -19.59
N ARG A 294 -3.54 -10.46 -20.28
CA ARG A 294 -2.77 -10.55 -21.52
C ARG A 294 -1.33 -11.04 -21.31
N ILE A 295 -0.86 -11.10 -20.07
CA ILE A 295 0.43 -11.69 -19.72
C ILE A 295 0.24 -13.20 -19.51
N SER A 296 1.08 -14.02 -20.13
CA SER A 296 0.98 -15.47 -20.01
C SER A 296 1.08 -15.93 -18.55
N GLY A 297 0.18 -16.81 -18.13
CA GLY A 297 0.09 -17.36 -16.77
C GLY A 297 -0.40 -16.39 -15.69
N VAL A 298 -0.88 -15.21 -16.09
CA VAL A 298 -1.74 -14.33 -15.30
C VAL A 298 -3.20 -14.59 -15.69
N ASP A 299 -3.94 -15.28 -14.84
CA ASP A 299 -5.40 -15.40 -14.99
C ASP A 299 -6.13 -14.23 -14.29
N GLY A 300 -7.46 -14.19 -14.41
CA GLY A 300 -8.27 -13.14 -13.78
C GLY A 300 -8.16 -13.08 -12.25
N ALA A 301 -7.91 -14.21 -11.57
CA ALA A 301 -7.74 -14.23 -10.12
C ALA A 301 -6.38 -13.66 -9.71
N ILE A 302 -5.33 -13.95 -10.47
CA ILE A 302 -4.00 -13.38 -10.29
C ILE A 302 -4.00 -11.89 -10.61
N ALA A 303 -4.65 -11.48 -11.71
CA ALA A 303 -4.80 -10.07 -12.05
C ALA A 303 -5.50 -9.29 -10.91
N LEU A 304 -6.58 -9.84 -10.34
CA LEU A 304 -7.28 -9.24 -9.21
C LEU A 304 -6.39 -9.12 -7.96
N ARG A 305 -5.58 -10.16 -7.69
CA ARG A 305 -4.58 -10.13 -6.61
C ARG A 305 -3.54 -9.03 -6.84
N LEU A 306 -2.98 -8.93 -8.04
CA LEU A 306 -1.99 -7.91 -8.40
C LEU A 306 -2.57 -6.49 -8.27
N ASN A 307 -3.81 -6.28 -8.72
CA ASN A 307 -4.54 -5.04 -8.50
C ASN A 307 -4.66 -4.72 -6.99
N GLY A 308 -4.99 -5.71 -6.16
CA GLY A 308 -5.02 -5.57 -4.70
C GLY A 308 -3.65 -5.27 -4.06
N LEU A 309 -2.55 -5.63 -4.71
CA LEU A 309 -1.19 -5.26 -4.32
C LEU A 309 -0.81 -3.84 -4.75
N GLY A 310 -1.62 -3.21 -5.60
CA GLY A 310 -1.39 -1.90 -6.18
C GLY A 310 -0.71 -1.93 -7.56
N VAL A 311 -0.75 -3.06 -8.26
CA VAL A 311 -0.20 -3.26 -9.60
C VAL A 311 -1.35 -3.27 -10.59
N TRP A 312 -1.45 -2.22 -11.40
CA TRP A 312 -2.61 -1.94 -12.26
C TRP A 312 -2.29 -1.90 -13.75
N THR A 313 -1.02 -1.65 -14.11
CA THR A 313 -0.60 -1.41 -15.50
C THR A 313 0.56 -2.32 -15.91
N TRP A 314 0.65 -2.63 -17.21
CA TRP A 314 1.80 -3.33 -17.79
C TRP A 314 3.10 -2.56 -17.57
N ARG A 315 3.05 -1.22 -17.56
CA ARG A 315 4.26 -0.42 -17.31
C ARG A 315 4.86 -0.66 -15.93
N GLN A 316 4.05 -0.87 -14.90
CA GLN A 316 4.56 -1.25 -13.58
C GLN A 316 5.32 -2.58 -13.64
N ILE A 317 4.73 -3.59 -14.27
CA ILE A 317 5.35 -4.91 -14.43
C ILE A 317 6.62 -4.85 -15.30
N ALA A 318 6.61 -4.02 -16.35
CA ALA A 318 7.75 -3.83 -17.25
C ALA A 318 8.98 -3.20 -16.55
N HIS A 319 8.76 -2.44 -15.46
CA HIS A 319 9.81 -1.84 -14.64
C HIS A 319 10.32 -2.76 -13.52
N TRP A 320 9.71 -3.93 -13.34
CA TRP A 320 10.18 -4.85 -12.30
C TRP A 320 11.60 -5.34 -12.54
N SER A 321 12.33 -5.51 -11.45
CA SER A 321 13.57 -6.28 -11.41
C SER A 321 13.28 -7.78 -11.29
N ALA A 322 14.31 -8.60 -11.46
CA ALA A 322 14.21 -10.03 -11.17
C ALA A 322 13.85 -10.30 -9.69
N GLU A 323 14.27 -9.44 -8.77
CA GLU A 323 13.92 -9.55 -7.35
C GLU A 323 12.44 -9.24 -7.10
N ASN A 324 11.88 -8.27 -7.83
CA ASN A 324 10.45 -7.98 -7.81
C ASN A 324 9.62 -9.16 -8.33
N ALA A 325 10.01 -9.74 -9.46
CA ALA A 325 9.35 -10.92 -10.02
C ALA A 325 9.40 -12.11 -9.05
N ARG A 326 10.55 -12.33 -8.40
CA ARG A 326 10.74 -13.39 -7.40
C ARG A 326 9.83 -13.20 -6.19
N TRP A 327 9.76 -11.98 -5.67
CA TRP A 327 8.89 -11.64 -4.55
C TRP A 327 7.42 -11.89 -4.90
N ILE A 328 6.98 -11.47 -6.09
CA ILE A 328 5.62 -11.70 -6.60
C ILE A 328 5.33 -13.19 -6.74
N GLY A 329 6.24 -13.97 -7.30
CA GLY A 329 6.09 -15.42 -7.42
C GLY A 329 5.89 -16.08 -6.06
N ALA A 330 6.71 -15.73 -5.08
CA ALA A 330 6.58 -16.22 -3.71
C ALA A 330 5.26 -15.80 -3.05
N TRP A 331 4.87 -14.53 -3.18
CA TRP A 331 3.62 -13.97 -2.66
C TRP A 331 2.37 -14.60 -3.28
N LEU A 332 2.43 -14.98 -4.56
CA LEU A 332 1.37 -15.71 -5.26
C LEU A 332 1.34 -17.21 -4.93
N ALA A 333 2.22 -17.71 -4.05
CA ALA A 333 2.45 -19.14 -3.81
C ALA A 333 2.78 -19.92 -5.10
N ARG A 334 3.43 -19.26 -6.06
CA ARG A 334 3.91 -19.81 -7.33
C ARG A 334 5.36 -19.36 -7.59
N PRO A 335 6.32 -19.80 -6.75
CA PRO A 335 7.71 -19.35 -6.86
C PRO A 335 8.30 -19.65 -8.25
N GLY A 336 8.97 -18.65 -8.82
CA GLY A 336 9.61 -18.75 -10.13
C GLY A 336 8.66 -18.67 -11.33
N ALA A 337 7.33 -18.57 -11.13
CA ALA A 337 6.40 -18.50 -12.26
C ALA A 337 6.56 -17.21 -13.08
N PRO A 338 6.61 -16.00 -12.46
CA PRO A 338 6.81 -14.76 -13.22
C PRO A 338 8.09 -14.74 -14.06
N GLU A 339 9.16 -15.40 -13.59
CA GLU A 339 10.44 -15.49 -14.28
C GLU A 339 10.42 -16.52 -15.41
N ARG A 340 9.85 -17.72 -15.18
CA ARG A 340 9.75 -18.77 -16.21
C ARG A 340 8.85 -18.34 -17.38
N GLU A 341 7.84 -17.53 -17.09
CA GLU A 341 6.84 -17.06 -18.06
C GLU A 341 7.18 -15.67 -18.61
N ASP A 342 8.35 -15.11 -18.24
CA ASP A 342 8.84 -13.80 -18.67
C ASP A 342 7.80 -12.67 -18.60
N TRP A 343 7.18 -12.50 -17.42
CA TRP A 343 6.15 -11.48 -17.23
C TRP A 343 6.66 -10.07 -17.54
N ILE A 344 7.93 -9.79 -17.22
CA ILE A 344 8.56 -8.50 -17.45
C ILE A 344 8.71 -8.25 -18.96
N GLY A 345 9.22 -9.21 -19.72
CA GLY A 345 9.35 -9.10 -21.18
C GLY A 345 7.99 -8.99 -21.86
N ALA A 346 7.00 -9.79 -21.45
CA ALA A 346 5.63 -9.73 -21.96
C ALA A 346 5.00 -8.34 -21.71
N ALA A 347 5.15 -7.79 -20.51
CA ALA A 347 4.66 -6.47 -20.16
C ALA A 347 5.33 -5.36 -20.99
N ARG A 348 6.65 -5.45 -21.23
CA ARG A 348 7.38 -4.52 -22.11
C ARG A 348 6.86 -4.56 -23.53
N ALA A 349 6.60 -5.76 -24.07
CA ALA A 349 6.03 -5.92 -25.41
C ALA A 349 4.62 -5.32 -25.51
N LEU A 350 3.78 -5.49 -24.47
CA LEU A 350 2.45 -4.91 -24.42
C LEU A 350 2.48 -3.38 -24.35
N VAL A 351 3.38 -2.80 -23.54
CA VAL A 351 3.59 -1.34 -23.49
C VAL A 351 4.03 -0.78 -24.85
N ALA A 352 4.96 -1.45 -25.53
CA ALA A 352 5.41 -1.05 -26.86
C ALA A 352 4.27 -1.14 -27.90
N ALA A 353 3.48 -2.22 -27.85
CA ALA A 353 2.34 -2.43 -28.74
C ALA A 353 1.23 -1.37 -28.53
N ALA A 354 0.93 -1.01 -27.27
CA ALA A 354 -0.04 0.02 -26.94
C ALA A 354 0.37 1.39 -27.52
N ARG A 355 1.64 1.79 -27.33
CA ARG A 355 2.18 3.03 -27.90
C ARG A 355 2.10 3.07 -29.44
N ALA A 356 2.43 1.95 -30.10
CA ALA A 356 2.34 1.85 -31.55
C ALA A 356 0.89 1.92 -32.07
N GLY A 357 -0.07 1.42 -31.28
CA GLY A 357 -1.50 1.52 -31.57
C GLY A 357 -2.03 2.95 -31.47
N GLU A 358 -1.59 3.71 -30.47
CA GLU A 358 -1.96 5.11 -30.27
C GLU A 358 -1.47 6.03 -31.41
N THR A 359 -0.30 5.75 -32.00
CA THR A 359 0.25 6.53 -33.12
C THR A 359 -0.40 6.27 -34.49
N LYS A 360 -1.30 5.28 -34.60
CA LYS A 360 -1.96 4.89 -35.86
C LYS A 360 -3.41 5.37 -35.99
N LEU A 361 -3.90 6.11 -35.00
CA LEU A 361 -5.18 6.82 -35.02
C LEU A 361 -4.91 8.31 -35.23
#